data_AF-Q0W0U5-F1
#
_entry.id   AF-Q0W0U5-F1
#
_cell.length_a   1.000
_cell.length_b   1.000
_cell.length_c   1.000
_cell.angle_alpha   90.00
_cell.angle_beta   90.00
_cell.angle_gamma   90.00
#
_symmetry.space_group_name_H-M   'P 1'
#
loop_
_entity.id
_entity.type
_entity.pdbx_description
1 polymer ?
#
loop_
_entity_poly.entity_id
_entity_poly.type
_entity_poly.pdbx_seq_one_letter_code
_entity_poly.pdbx_strand_id
1 'polypeptide(L)'
;MSTNDNTNGEWKPKILGLVCNWCSYAGADLAGTARIQYPSDIRVVRMMCTGRVDPLFIVKAFMDGADGVIVSGCHFGDCHYLEGNYKAAKRMFYMKRVLRSLGFDDRRVRMTFVSASEGAKWAEVVTDMIKTINELGPSPIRTRAAIGEAINSGSASDDLAEIAKIAAGKKVEVAPLQKL
;
A
#
# COMPACT_ATOMS: atom_id res chain seq x y z
N MET A 1 4.04 -17.65 12.16
CA MET A 1 4.30 -16.23 11.84
C MET A 1 3.43 -15.39 12.75
N SER A 2 4.02 -14.68 13.71
CA SER A 2 3.32 -14.00 14.81
C SER A 2 2.36 -12.92 14.30
N THR A 3 1.06 -13.13 14.54
CA THR A 3 0.03 -12.08 14.47
C THR A 3 0.23 -11.16 15.68
N ASN A 4 1.18 -10.23 15.59
CA ASN A 4 1.33 -9.18 16.60
C ASN A 4 0.23 -8.12 16.38
N ASP A 5 -1.01 -8.46 16.71
CA ASP A 5 -2.00 -7.46 17.11
C ASP A 5 -1.72 -7.13 18.58
N ASN A 6 -1.11 -5.97 18.82
CA ASN A 6 -0.83 -5.49 20.17
C ASN A 6 -2.14 -5.17 20.90
N THR A 7 -2.19 -5.58 22.15
CA THR A 7 -3.32 -5.62 23.08
C THR A 7 -3.79 -4.26 23.62
N ASN A 8 -3.60 -3.15 22.87
CA ASN A 8 -4.11 -1.81 23.21
C ASN A 8 -5.01 -1.17 22.13
N GLY A 9 -5.42 -1.91 21.09
CA GLY A 9 -6.58 -1.56 20.23
C GLY A 9 -6.41 -0.39 19.23
N GLU A 10 -5.31 0.37 19.25
CA GLU A 10 -5.12 1.50 18.34
C GLU A 10 -4.62 1.04 16.96
N TRP A 11 -5.37 1.34 15.90
CA TRP A 11 -5.03 0.98 14.53
C TRP A 11 -3.75 1.68 14.07
N LYS A 12 -2.80 0.89 13.54
CA LYS A 12 -1.62 1.41 12.83
C LYS A 12 -1.67 1.04 11.36
N PRO A 13 -1.28 1.96 10.46
CA PRO A 13 -1.27 1.69 9.03
C PRO A 13 -0.27 0.58 8.69
N LYS A 14 -0.64 -0.36 7.82
CA LYS A 14 0.27 -1.38 7.30
C LYS A 14 0.67 -1.03 5.88
N ILE A 15 1.94 -0.65 5.66
CA ILE A 15 2.42 -0.26 4.33
C ILE A 15 3.44 -1.25 3.79
N LEU A 16 3.23 -1.72 2.57
CA LEU A 16 4.17 -2.55 1.84
C LEU A 16 4.96 -1.71 0.83
N GLY A 17 6.29 -1.77 0.87
CA GLY A 17 7.17 -1.17 -0.13
C GLY A 17 7.77 -2.22 -1.06
N LEU A 18 7.43 -2.21 -2.34
CA LEU A 18 8.08 -3.00 -3.39
C LEU A 18 9.18 -2.14 -4.04
N VAL A 19 10.45 -2.39 -3.73
CA VAL A 19 11.54 -1.48 -4.09
C VAL A 19 12.58 -2.15 -4.98
N CYS A 20 13.10 -1.39 -5.95
CA CYS A 20 14.23 -1.86 -6.75
C CYS A 20 15.53 -1.88 -5.94
N ASN A 21 16.36 -2.88 -6.20
CA ASN A 21 17.65 -3.10 -5.53
C ASN A 21 18.63 -1.95 -5.80
N TRP A 22 18.70 -1.48 -7.04
CA TRP A 22 19.79 -0.62 -7.51
C TRP A 22 19.69 0.84 -7.05
N CYS A 23 18.46 1.37 -6.97
CA CYS A 23 18.25 2.79 -6.65
C CYS A 23 17.50 2.94 -5.34
N SER A 24 16.23 2.56 -5.29
CA SER A 24 15.37 2.89 -4.16
C SER A 24 15.71 2.12 -2.88
N TYR A 25 16.16 0.87 -2.98
CA TYR A 25 16.68 0.13 -1.83
C TYR A 25 17.96 0.78 -1.30
N ALA A 26 18.90 1.15 -2.17
CA ALA A 26 20.09 1.90 -1.78
C ALA A 26 19.77 3.29 -1.19
N GLY A 27 18.75 3.97 -1.70
CA GLY A 27 18.23 5.22 -1.11
C GLY A 27 17.64 5.00 0.29
N ALA A 28 16.94 3.88 0.50
CA ALA A 28 16.47 3.49 1.83
C ALA A 28 17.63 3.17 2.79
N ASP A 29 18.66 2.46 2.31
CA ASP A 29 19.88 2.20 3.09
C ASP A 29 20.61 3.50 3.43
N LEU A 30 20.70 4.44 2.48
CA LEU A 30 21.29 5.76 2.70
C LEU A 30 20.55 6.55 3.77
N ALA A 31 19.21 6.52 3.77
CA ALA A 31 18.40 7.13 4.82
C ALA A 31 18.78 6.55 6.20
N GLY A 32 18.98 5.24 6.29
CA GLY A 32 19.46 4.55 7.49
C GLY A 32 20.86 5.00 7.91
N THR A 33 21.84 5.00 7.00
CA THR A 33 23.22 5.40 7.31
C THR A 33 23.34 6.88 7.68
N ALA A 34 22.51 7.73 7.07
CA ALA A 34 22.41 9.16 7.37
C ALA A 34 21.55 9.45 8.62
N ARG A 35 21.02 8.40 9.27
CA ARG A 35 20.18 8.49 10.48
C ARG A 35 18.91 9.34 10.30
N ILE A 36 18.41 9.44 9.08
CA ILE A 36 17.19 10.18 8.76
C ILE A 36 15.99 9.41 9.30
N GLN A 37 15.27 10.00 10.24
CA GLN A 37 14.11 9.38 10.85
C GLN A 37 12.87 9.55 9.97
N TYR A 38 12.10 8.48 9.86
CA TYR A 38 10.77 8.45 9.26
C TYR A 38 9.92 7.39 9.97
N PRO A 39 8.59 7.40 9.85
CA PRO A 39 7.77 6.49 10.62
C PRO A 39 7.95 5.02 10.18
N SER A 40 7.87 4.10 11.14
CA SER A 40 8.30 2.70 10.98
C SER A 40 7.21 1.74 10.50
N ASP A 41 6.10 2.26 10.00
CA ASP A 41 4.92 1.49 9.57
C ASP A 41 5.06 0.83 8.18
N ILE A 42 6.21 1.06 7.51
CA ILE A 42 6.55 0.43 6.23
C ILE A 42 7.34 -0.88 6.40
N ARG A 43 7.04 -1.87 5.57
CA ARG A 43 7.84 -3.09 5.39
C ARG A 43 8.27 -3.20 3.94
N VAL A 44 9.58 -3.34 3.72
CA VAL A 44 10.17 -3.30 2.39
C VAL A 44 10.44 -4.72 1.89
N VAL A 45 9.99 -5.01 0.68
CA VAL A 45 10.35 -6.19 -0.11
C VAL A 45 11.25 -5.75 -1.25
N ARG A 46 12.48 -6.27 -1.23
CA ARG A 46 13.49 -5.98 -2.24
C ARG A 46 13.29 -6.84 -3.48
N MET A 47 13.45 -6.23 -4.65
CA MET A 47 13.52 -6.93 -5.93
C MET A 47 14.54 -6.27 -6.85
N MET A 48 15.04 -6.98 -7.86
CA MET A 48 16.08 -6.43 -8.74
C MET A 48 15.61 -5.18 -9.52
N CYS A 49 14.36 -5.17 -9.98
CA CYS A 49 13.83 -4.06 -10.77
C CYS A 49 12.33 -3.90 -10.54
N THR A 50 11.82 -2.66 -10.57
CA THR A 50 10.37 -2.41 -10.60
C THR A 50 9.70 -3.00 -11.84
N GLY A 51 10.44 -3.27 -12.91
CA GLY A 51 9.93 -4.00 -14.07
C GLY A 51 9.39 -5.40 -13.74
N ARG A 52 9.80 -5.99 -12.59
CA ARG A 52 9.29 -7.27 -12.07
C ARG A 52 7.93 -7.14 -11.39
N VAL A 53 7.50 -5.93 -11.03
CA VAL A 53 6.24 -5.68 -10.33
C VAL A 53 5.09 -6.06 -11.25
N ASP A 54 4.32 -7.04 -10.78
CA ASP A 54 3.07 -7.48 -11.35
C ASP A 54 1.92 -6.83 -10.56
N PRO A 55 0.87 -6.30 -11.21
CA PRO A 55 -0.32 -5.78 -10.53
C PRO A 55 -0.93 -6.76 -9.51
N LEU A 56 -0.81 -8.08 -9.72
CA LEU A 56 -1.29 -9.10 -8.78
C LEU A 56 -0.58 -9.04 -7.42
N PHE A 57 0.68 -8.56 -7.36
CA PHE A 57 1.36 -8.37 -6.08
C PHE A 57 0.68 -7.31 -5.22
N ILE A 58 0.13 -6.27 -5.85
CA ILE A 58 -0.57 -5.18 -5.16
C ILE A 58 -1.93 -5.67 -4.68
N VAL A 59 -2.66 -6.42 -5.51
CA VAL A 59 -3.93 -7.04 -5.11
C VAL A 59 -3.71 -7.98 -3.92
N LYS A 60 -2.71 -8.85 -4.01
CA LYS A 60 -2.38 -9.78 -2.93
C LYS A 60 -1.98 -9.05 -1.64
N ALA A 61 -1.20 -7.97 -1.74
CA ALA A 61 -0.86 -7.15 -0.57
C ALA A 61 -2.10 -6.60 0.13
N PHE A 62 -3.10 -6.12 -0.61
CA PHE A 62 -4.36 -5.67 -0.02
C PHE A 62 -5.19 -6.81 0.58
N MET A 63 -5.21 -7.98 -0.06
CA MET A 63 -5.85 -9.19 0.48
C MET A 63 -5.20 -9.63 1.79
N ASP A 64 -3.89 -9.46 1.92
CA ASP A 64 -3.12 -9.78 3.13
C ASP A 64 -3.16 -8.67 4.19
N GLY A 65 -4.03 -7.66 3.99
CA GLY A 65 -4.31 -6.63 4.99
C GLY A 65 -3.40 -5.42 4.94
N ALA A 66 -2.68 -5.16 3.84
CA ALA A 66 -2.02 -3.89 3.64
C ALA A 66 -3.05 -2.74 3.52
N ASP A 67 -2.73 -1.60 4.10
CA ASP A 67 -3.52 -0.37 4.00
C ASP A 67 -3.02 0.53 2.87
N GLY A 68 -1.75 0.36 2.48
CA GLY A 68 -1.12 1.04 1.34
C GLY A 68 0.06 0.28 0.74
N VAL A 69 0.36 0.55 -0.53
CA VAL A 69 1.48 -0.05 -1.26
C VAL A 69 2.29 1.04 -1.97
N ILE A 70 3.59 1.05 -1.73
CA ILE A 70 4.57 1.87 -2.45
C ILE A 70 5.30 0.96 -3.44
N VAL A 71 5.42 1.39 -4.69
CA VAL A 71 6.32 0.81 -5.69
C VAL A 71 7.38 1.84 -6.02
N SER A 72 8.64 1.58 -5.68
CA SER A 72 9.72 2.57 -5.83
C SER A 72 10.84 2.05 -6.73
N GLY A 73 11.19 2.84 -7.74
CA GLY A 73 12.22 2.49 -8.73
C GLY A 73 13.25 3.59 -8.97
N CYS A 74 14.18 3.31 -9.89
CA CYS A 74 15.10 4.31 -10.43
C CYS A 74 14.36 5.39 -11.22
N HIS A 75 14.92 6.59 -11.31
CA HIS A 75 14.46 7.64 -12.22
C HIS A 75 14.43 7.19 -13.68
N PHE A 76 13.60 7.84 -14.48
CA PHE A 76 13.57 7.59 -15.92
C PHE A 76 14.90 7.98 -16.56
N GLY A 77 15.48 7.08 -17.34
CA GLY A 77 16.84 7.19 -17.87
C GLY A 77 17.88 6.39 -17.07
N ASP A 78 17.66 6.22 -15.77
CA ASP A 78 18.65 5.62 -14.85
C ASP A 78 18.36 4.16 -14.49
N CYS A 79 17.43 3.52 -15.20
CA CYS A 79 17.11 2.13 -14.90
C CYS A 79 18.31 1.23 -15.19
N HIS A 80 18.77 0.48 -14.19
CA HIS A 80 19.83 -0.51 -14.37
C HIS A 80 19.52 -1.55 -15.46
N TYR A 81 18.23 -1.82 -15.70
CA TYR A 81 17.74 -2.71 -16.76
C TYR A 81 17.07 -1.94 -17.90
N LEU A 82 17.54 -0.72 -18.16
CA LEU A 82 17.16 0.21 -19.25
C LEU A 82 15.71 0.73 -19.17
N GLU A 83 14.72 -0.16 -19.21
CA GLU A 83 13.32 0.22 -19.43
C GLU A 83 12.34 -0.33 -18.38
N GLY A 84 12.82 -1.07 -17.39
CA GLY A 84 11.96 -1.76 -16.44
C GLY A 84 11.02 -0.83 -15.67
N ASN A 85 11.52 0.36 -15.29
CA ASN A 85 10.74 1.38 -14.59
C ASN A 85 9.66 2.04 -15.47
N TYR A 86 9.89 2.21 -16.78
CA TYR A 86 8.88 2.72 -17.71
C TYR A 86 7.70 1.74 -17.82
N LYS A 87 7.99 0.45 -17.94
CA LYS A 87 6.96 -0.61 -17.97
C LYS A 87 6.18 -0.64 -16.66
N ALA A 88 6.86 -0.52 -15.53
CA ALA A 88 6.23 -0.44 -14.21
C ALA A 88 5.30 0.78 -14.08
N ALA A 89 5.76 1.97 -14.48
CA ALA A 89 4.97 3.20 -14.43
C ALA A 89 3.66 3.08 -15.23
N LYS A 90 3.73 2.51 -16.45
CA LYS A 90 2.56 2.24 -17.27
C LYS A 90 1.59 1.26 -16.59
N ARG A 91 2.09 0.17 -16.00
CA ARG A 91 1.25 -0.79 -15.25
C ARG A 91 0.59 -0.13 -14.04
N MET A 92 1.33 0.67 -13.28
CA MET A 92 0.79 1.37 -12.11
C MET A 92 -0.28 2.39 -12.50
N PHE A 93 -0.10 3.10 -13.62
CA PHE A 93 -1.13 3.98 -14.15
C PHE A 93 -2.45 3.26 -14.42
N TYR A 94 -2.42 2.10 -15.10
CA TYR A 94 -3.64 1.31 -15.32
C TYR A 94 -4.18 0.69 -14.04
N MET A 95 -3.31 0.20 -13.15
CA MET A 95 -3.70 -0.37 -11.86
C MET A 95 -4.52 0.62 -11.02
N LYS A 96 -4.08 1.88 -10.94
CA LYS A 96 -4.84 2.94 -10.25
C LYS A 96 -6.24 3.14 -10.86
N ARG A 97 -6.39 3.06 -12.19
CA ARG A 97 -7.71 3.16 -12.85
C ARG A 97 -8.61 1.98 -12.46
N VAL A 98 -8.07 0.77 -12.44
CA VAL A 98 -8.80 -0.44 -12.04
C VAL A 98 -9.27 -0.32 -10.60
N LEU A 99 -8.40 0.11 -9.69
CA LEU A 99 -8.76 0.32 -8.28
C LEU A 99 -9.91 1.33 -8.12
N ARG A 100 -9.87 2.46 -8.83
CA ARG A 100 -10.97 3.43 -8.81
C ARG A 100 -12.28 2.84 -9.33
N SER A 101 -12.24 2.05 -10.41
CA SER A 101 -13.47 1.40 -10.92
C SER A 101 -14.07 0.38 -9.96
N LEU A 102 -13.27 -0.16 -9.04
CA LEU A 102 -13.72 -1.07 -7.97
C LEU A 102 -14.15 -0.32 -6.70
N GLY A 103 -14.18 1.01 -6.72
CA GLY A 103 -14.52 1.83 -5.55
C GLY A 103 -13.41 1.93 -4.50
N PHE A 104 -12.16 1.61 -4.87
CA PHE A 104 -11.01 1.70 -3.99
C PHE A 104 -10.28 3.03 -4.19
N ASP A 105 -9.84 3.67 -3.10
CA ASP A 105 -9.07 4.91 -3.18
C ASP A 105 -7.67 4.59 -3.72
N ASP A 106 -7.37 5.09 -4.91
CA ASP A 106 -6.13 4.78 -5.62
C ASP A 106 -4.92 5.49 -4.99
N ARG A 107 -5.11 6.46 -4.09
CA ARG A 107 -4.01 7.04 -3.28
C ARG A 107 -3.36 6.02 -2.36
N ARG A 108 -4.01 4.87 -2.12
CA ARG A 108 -3.43 3.70 -1.42
C ARG A 108 -2.33 3.01 -2.22
N VAL A 109 -2.16 3.31 -3.51
CA VAL A 109 -1.05 2.80 -4.33
C VAL A 109 -0.26 3.95 -4.91
N ARG A 110 1.05 3.94 -4.67
CA ARG A 110 1.95 4.99 -5.13
C ARG A 110 3.14 4.42 -5.89
N MET A 111 3.35 4.93 -7.10
CA MET A 111 4.61 4.74 -7.83
C MET A 111 5.52 5.92 -7.52
N THR A 112 6.74 5.65 -7.08
CA THR A 112 7.75 6.68 -6.79
C THR A 112 9.08 6.35 -7.46
N PHE A 113 9.93 7.37 -7.58
CA PHE A 113 11.25 7.25 -8.18
C PHE A 113 12.28 7.88 -7.25
N VAL A 114 13.14 7.04 -6.70
CA VAL A 114 14.15 7.41 -5.70
C VAL A 114 15.48 6.81 -6.11
N SER A 115 16.48 7.67 -6.31
CA SER A 115 17.86 7.31 -6.62
C SER A 115 18.58 6.74 -5.39
N ALA A 116 19.75 6.14 -5.62
CA ALA A 116 20.61 5.66 -4.53
C ALA A 116 21.10 6.78 -3.60
N SER A 117 21.20 8.02 -4.09
CA SER A 117 21.67 9.19 -3.32
C SER A 117 20.54 10.00 -2.67
N GLU A 118 19.29 9.58 -2.83
CA GLU A 118 18.09 10.33 -2.41
C GLU A 118 17.49 9.82 -1.08
N GLY A 119 18.32 9.64 -0.05
CA GLY A 119 17.87 9.11 1.25
C GLY A 119 16.83 9.99 1.96
N ALA A 120 16.98 11.32 1.90
CA ALA A 120 16.00 12.26 2.45
C ALA A 120 14.64 12.15 1.74
N LYS A 121 14.65 11.99 0.42
CA LYS A 121 13.44 11.81 -0.39
C LYS A 121 12.76 10.47 -0.09
N TRP A 122 13.52 9.41 0.18
CA TRP A 122 12.93 8.14 0.63
C TRP A 122 12.12 8.35 1.92
N ALA A 123 12.71 9.02 2.92
CA ALA A 123 12.05 9.32 4.18
C ALA A 123 10.79 10.18 3.98
N GLU A 124 10.84 11.19 3.10
CA GLU A 124 9.69 12.02 2.73
C GLU A 124 8.57 11.19 2.08
N VAL A 125 8.91 10.35 1.09
CA VAL A 125 7.96 9.48 0.39
C VAL A 125 7.22 8.55 1.36
N VAL A 126 7.94 7.94 2.30
CA VAL A 126 7.36 7.05 3.31
C VAL A 126 6.45 7.84 4.25
N THR A 127 6.92 8.98 4.74
CA THR A 127 6.16 9.85 5.66
C THR A 127 4.86 10.33 5.03
N ASP A 128 4.91 10.81 3.79
CA ASP A 128 3.72 11.28 3.07
C ASP A 128 2.74 10.15 2.75
N MET A 129 3.25 8.94 2.45
CA MET A 129 2.38 7.78 2.28
C MET A 129 1.67 7.42 3.58
N ILE A 130 2.37 7.42 4.71
CA ILE A 130 1.79 7.13 6.03
C ILE A 130 0.73 8.16 6.39
N LYS A 131 1.02 9.44 6.17
CA LYS A 131 0.04 10.52 6.33
C LYS A 131 -1.22 10.29 5.49
N THR A 132 -1.04 9.99 4.20
CA THR A 132 -2.14 9.67 3.28
C THR A 132 -2.97 8.50 3.78
N ILE A 133 -2.35 7.42 4.25
CA ILE A 133 -3.09 6.24 4.75
C ILE A 133 -3.81 6.57 6.06
N ASN A 134 -3.22 7.34 6.96
CA ASN A 134 -3.89 7.78 8.18
C ASN A 134 -5.14 8.61 7.89
N GLU A 135 -5.10 9.49 6.89
CA GLU A 135 -6.28 10.26 6.43
C GLU A 135 -7.37 9.35 5.83
N LEU A 136 -6.97 8.26 5.18
CA LEU A 136 -7.88 7.31 4.54
C LEU A 136 -8.45 6.25 5.51
N GLY A 137 -7.76 5.99 6.61
CA GLY A 137 -8.06 4.90 7.54
C GLY A 137 -7.74 3.49 7.00
N PRO A 138 -8.17 2.44 7.71
CA PRO A 138 -7.92 1.05 7.33
C PRO A 138 -8.47 0.69 5.95
N SER A 139 -7.82 -0.24 5.26
CA SER A 139 -8.26 -0.75 3.97
C SER A 139 -9.64 -1.41 4.08
N PRO A 140 -10.61 -1.08 3.21
CA PRO A 140 -11.91 -1.75 3.15
C PRO A 140 -11.83 -3.26 2.94
N ILE A 141 -10.75 -3.76 2.33
CA ILE A 141 -10.53 -5.18 2.08
C ILE A 141 -10.16 -5.90 3.39
N ARG A 142 -9.36 -5.25 4.25
CA ARG A 142 -8.98 -5.78 5.57
C ARG A 142 -10.21 -5.99 6.44
N THR A 143 -11.13 -5.03 6.48
CA THR A 143 -12.37 -5.14 7.26
C THR A 143 -13.21 -6.33 6.80
N ARG A 144 -13.32 -6.56 5.49
CA ARG A 144 -14.09 -7.70 4.96
C ARG A 144 -13.44 -9.06 5.25
N ALA A 145 -12.11 -9.14 5.16
CA ALA A 145 -11.38 -10.37 5.49
C ALA A 145 -11.47 -10.71 6.98
N ALA A 146 -11.29 -9.70 7.86
CA ALA A 146 -11.43 -9.86 9.31
C ALA A 146 -12.85 -10.27 9.72
N ILE A 147 -13.89 -9.72 9.07
CA ILE A 147 -15.28 -10.15 9.27
C ILE A 147 -15.48 -11.62 8.84
N GLY A 148 -14.92 -12.00 7.68
CA GLY A 148 -14.99 -13.39 7.19
C GLY A 148 -14.32 -14.38 8.15
N GLU A 149 -13.15 -14.04 8.69
CA GLU A 149 -12.48 -14.86 9.71
C GLU A 149 -13.26 -14.91 11.03
N ALA A 150 -13.78 -13.78 11.52
CA ALA A 150 -14.56 -13.71 12.76
C ALA A 150 -15.89 -14.48 12.68
N ILE A 151 -16.56 -14.46 11.53
CA ILE A 151 -17.77 -15.27 11.27
C ILE A 151 -17.41 -16.76 11.27
N ASN A 152 -16.30 -17.14 10.64
CA ASN A 152 -15.86 -18.53 10.59
C ASN A 152 -15.35 -19.07 11.94
N SER A 153 -14.89 -18.21 12.85
CA SER A 153 -14.44 -18.59 14.20
C SER A 153 -15.55 -18.56 15.27
N GLY A 154 -16.78 -18.17 14.95
CA GLY A 154 -17.94 -18.27 15.84
C GLY A 154 -17.96 -17.31 17.04
N SER A 155 -17.13 -16.25 17.05
CA SER A 155 -16.97 -15.32 18.19
C SER A 155 -17.86 -14.07 18.11
N ALA A 156 -18.89 -14.07 17.26
CA ALA A 156 -19.56 -12.86 16.79
C ALA A 156 -20.96 -12.63 17.43
N SER A 157 -21.09 -12.54 18.76
CA SER A 157 -22.39 -12.17 19.36
C SER A 157 -22.52 -10.67 19.64
N ASP A 158 -21.46 -10.00 20.14
CA ASP A 158 -21.60 -8.67 20.72
C ASP A 158 -21.08 -7.55 19.80
N ASP A 159 -20.07 -7.83 18.97
CA ASP A 159 -19.41 -6.84 18.11
C ASP A 159 -20.17 -6.53 16.80
N LEU A 160 -21.13 -7.37 16.40
CA LEU A 160 -21.88 -7.20 15.14
C LEU A 160 -22.68 -5.89 15.10
N ALA A 161 -23.21 -5.45 16.25
CA ALA A 161 -24.01 -4.23 16.33
C ALA A 161 -23.16 -2.95 16.22
N GLU A 162 -21.89 -2.99 16.63
CA GLU A 162 -20.97 -1.86 16.56
C GLU A 162 -20.27 -1.79 15.19
N ILE A 163 -19.91 -2.95 14.63
CA ILE A 163 -19.31 -3.08 13.30
C ILE A 163 -20.33 -2.75 12.20
N ALA A 164 -21.60 -3.14 12.36
CA ALA A 164 -22.67 -2.77 11.43
C ALA A 164 -22.91 -1.26 11.38
N LYS A 165 -22.75 -0.52 12.48
CA LYS A 165 -22.86 0.95 12.50
C LYS A 165 -21.76 1.64 11.68
N ILE A 166 -20.54 1.10 11.71
CA ILE A 166 -19.40 1.62 10.94
C ILE A 166 -19.57 1.30 9.44
N ALA A 167 -20.03 0.09 9.11
CA ALA A 167 -20.29 -0.33 7.73
C ALA A 167 -21.52 0.37 7.11
N ALA A 168 -22.53 0.74 7.91
CA ALA A 168 -23.74 1.42 7.46
C ALA A 168 -23.55 2.92 7.16
N GLY A 169 -22.40 3.51 7.50
CA GLY A 169 -22.16 4.95 7.46
C GLY A 169 -21.91 5.59 6.08
N LYS A 170 -21.83 4.83 4.98
CA LYS A 170 -21.79 5.40 3.63
C LYS A 170 -22.63 4.57 2.67
N LYS A 171 -23.78 5.12 2.27
CA LYS A 171 -24.45 4.71 1.02
C LYS A 171 -23.41 4.81 -0.10
N VAL A 172 -22.98 3.67 -0.62
CA VAL A 172 -22.35 3.62 -1.94
C VAL A 172 -23.49 3.80 -2.92
N GLU A 173 -23.79 5.06 -3.28
CA GLU A 173 -24.55 5.32 -4.49
C GLU A 173 -23.69 4.89 -5.66
N VAL A 174 -23.93 3.67 -6.13
CA VAL A 174 -23.47 3.22 -7.44
C VAL A 174 -24.13 4.12 -8.49
N ALA A 175 -23.37 5.07 -9.00
CA ALA A 175 -23.78 5.85 -10.17
C ALA A 175 -24.18 4.85 -11.28
N PRO A 176 -25.38 4.97 -11.87
CA PRO A 176 -25.84 4.02 -12.87
C PRO A 176 -24.87 4.05 -14.05
N LEU A 177 -24.40 2.87 -14.47
CA LEU A 177 -23.67 2.71 -15.73
C LEU A 177 -24.49 3.36 -16.84
N GLN A 178 -24.03 4.52 -17.33
CA GLN A 178 -24.55 5.07 -18.57
C GLN A 178 -24.23 4.05 -19.66
N LYS A 179 -25.29 3.44 -20.20
CA LYS A 179 -25.25 2.59 -21.38
C LYS A 179 -24.65 3.42 -22.53
N LEU A 180 -23.74 2.79 -23.27
CA LEU A 180 -23.22 3.26 -24.56
C LEU A 180 -24.37 3.62 -25.52
#